data_AF-A0A9W8PLZ8-F1
#
_entry.id   AF-A0A9W8PLZ8-F1
#
_cell.length_a   1.000
_cell.length_b   1.000
_cell.length_c   1.000
_cell.angle_alpha   90.00
_cell.angle_beta   90.00
_cell.angle_gamma   90.00
#
_symmetry.space_group_name_H-M   'P 1'
#
loop_
_entity.id
_entity.type
_entity.pdbx_description
1 polymer ?
#
loop_
_entity_poly.entity_id
_entity_poly.type
_entity_poly.pdbx_seq_one_letter_code
_entity_poly.pdbx_strand_id
1 'polypeptide(L)'
;MLDENLPTYRFKASSENPLNSILYFTHNGSDPSPEYLVKRPSPSDANGQYALGIFDSQNNSVIYAEVGVKPEWVSPTLSAAEIRAQNGNPPPKTPIIPDNFAVSLYNPDQDIAVKQHQGSWGKTDTWEFELPERSFKLPSSSQIDQEDRPSLAELVPKVVFRWKRDGRLSKDMTCYMTGRNVGGKKSKEPDITVAFFRAKHDSTLTIYEPNMARVEIEDRRGLEIALLMSAETIKDLYLSPSQDPFHILASNGRRRQNSRPAANSSSGPAMAGALNNNRPSSPPRAQAAAQPSNNNAQRQAEIDAETKRLQAMVAEEERKRLEREQAEEEERKRIQQMLETEEQERRKREAEVEQETERLRREFGMAGQDFQNQPSTSTNNGHPSPPLPPRPHFASGALPARPSSSGPAHNGQPQPTFSPPPAQAQPGPSEGGKKRHGLGGLLQGAAPYAGPAAASVSGFFSSRKDEDKRKKVQKKRSVHF
;
A
#
# COMPACT_ATOMS: atom_id res chain seq x y z
N MET A 1 16.54 12.47 -10.29
CA MET A 1 16.34 11.31 -9.39
C MET A 1 15.80 11.84 -8.06
N LEU A 2 15.59 11.01 -7.04
CA LEU A 2 15.68 11.54 -5.67
C LEU A 2 17.15 11.96 -5.44
N ASP A 3 17.39 12.77 -4.40
CA ASP A 3 18.74 13.25 -4.07
C ASP A 3 19.69 12.07 -3.83
N GLU A 4 20.81 12.04 -4.54
CA GLU A 4 21.84 10.98 -4.48
C GLU A 4 22.57 10.96 -3.12
N ASN A 5 22.38 12.01 -2.32
CA ASN A 5 22.86 12.06 -0.94
C ASN A 5 21.99 11.23 0.03
N LEU A 6 20.78 10.81 -0.32
CA LEU A 6 19.88 10.08 0.59
C LEU A 6 20.14 8.56 0.60
N PRO A 7 20.08 7.89 1.78
CA PRO A 7 20.25 6.44 1.89
C PRO A 7 19.25 5.70 0.99
N THR A 8 19.75 4.95 0.01
CA THR A 8 18.93 4.33 -1.02
C THR A 8 19.33 2.87 -1.26
N TYR A 9 18.33 2.00 -1.29
CA TYR A 9 18.44 0.56 -1.58
C TYR A 9 17.82 0.28 -2.94
N ARG A 10 18.61 -0.26 -3.87
CA ARG A 10 18.17 -0.67 -5.20
C ARG A 10 18.03 -2.19 -5.26
N PHE A 11 16.82 -2.66 -5.51
CA PHE A 11 16.48 -4.06 -5.68
C PHE A 11 16.88 -4.50 -7.08
N LYS A 12 17.87 -5.39 -7.19
CA LYS A 12 18.34 -5.95 -8.45
C LYS A 12 18.23 -7.47 -8.42
N ALA A 13 17.44 -8.05 -9.32
CA ALA A 13 17.34 -9.50 -9.47
C ALA A 13 18.72 -10.11 -9.79
N SER A 14 19.05 -11.25 -9.16
CA SER A 14 20.30 -11.96 -9.47
C SER A 14 20.21 -12.63 -10.84
N SER A 15 21.27 -12.49 -11.63
CA SER A 15 21.43 -13.18 -12.91
C SER A 15 21.65 -14.69 -12.77
N GLU A 16 22.08 -15.15 -11.59
CA GLU A 16 22.34 -16.57 -11.30
C GLU A 16 21.07 -17.28 -10.82
N ASN A 17 20.24 -16.60 -10.04
CA ASN A 17 18.98 -17.13 -9.53
C ASN A 17 17.90 -16.03 -9.49
N PRO A 18 16.85 -16.10 -10.34
CA PRO A 18 15.81 -15.08 -10.40
C PRO A 18 14.91 -15.01 -9.15
N LEU A 19 14.95 -16.03 -8.28
CA LEU A 19 14.27 -16.00 -6.97
C LEU A 19 15.01 -15.13 -5.95
N ASN A 20 16.26 -14.77 -6.23
CA ASN A 20 17.11 -13.94 -5.39
C ASN A 20 17.17 -12.50 -5.92
N SER A 21 17.22 -11.52 -5.03
CA SER A 21 17.41 -10.11 -5.35
C SER A 21 18.42 -9.49 -4.40
N ILE A 22 19.49 -8.91 -4.94
CA ILE A 22 20.51 -8.21 -4.18
C ILE A 22 20.05 -6.76 -3.99
N LEU A 23 20.10 -6.27 -2.76
CA LEU A 23 19.80 -4.88 -2.43
C LEU A 23 21.12 -4.12 -2.37
N TYR A 24 21.35 -3.29 -3.40
CA TYR A 24 22.52 -2.43 -3.45
C TYR A 24 22.25 -1.12 -2.73
N PHE A 25 23.07 -0.78 -1.75
CA PHE A 25 23.00 0.44 -0.96
C PHE A 25 23.89 1.54 -1.54
N THR A 26 23.40 2.78 -1.51
CA THR A 26 24.13 4.00 -1.85
C THR A 26 23.75 5.12 -0.88
N HIS A 27 24.73 5.88 -0.40
CA HIS A 27 24.52 7.05 0.48
C HIS A 27 25.63 8.09 0.25
N ASN A 28 25.33 9.38 0.30
CA ASN A 28 26.31 10.47 0.10
C ASN A 28 27.21 10.30 -1.15
N GLY A 29 26.64 9.83 -2.26
CA GLY A 29 27.38 9.60 -3.51
C GLY A 29 28.34 8.39 -3.51
N SER A 30 28.21 7.46 -2.55
CA SER A 30 28.99 6.22 -2.54
C SER A 30 28.68 5.32 -3.75
N ASP A 31 29.67 4.53 -4.17
CA ASP A 31 29.44 3.44 -5.13
C ASP A 31 28.43 2.41 -4.56
N PRO A 32 27.60 1.76 -5.41
CA PRO A 32 26.61 0.79 -4.94
C PRO A 32 27.23 -0.49 -4.36
N SER A 33 27.04 -0.73 -3.06
CA SER A 33 27.53 -1.93 -2.35
C SER A 33 26.38 -2.91 -2.04
N PRO A 34 26.59 -4.24 -2.07
CA PRO A 34 25.55 -5.20 -1.73
C PRO A 34 25.35 -5.27 -0.20
N GLU A 35 24.23 -4.74 0.30
CA GLU A 35 23.92 -4.68 1.74
C GLU A 35 23.11 -5.88 2.21
N TYR A 36 22.09 -6.28 1.43
CA TYR A 36 21.25 -7.44 1.75
C TYR A 36 21.02 -8.35 0.55
N LEU A 37 20.63 -9.59 0.86
CA LEU A 37 20.09 -10.55 -0.09
C LEU A 37 18.63 -10.87 0.27
N VAL A 38 17.70 -10.50 -0.59
CA VAL A 38 16.30 -10.94 -0.51
C VAL A 38 16.15 -12.25 -1.28
N LYS A 39 15.52 -13.26 -0.69
CA LYS A 39 15.25 -14.56 -1.31
C LYS A 39 13.75 -14.88 -1.29
N ARG A 40 13.29 -15.50 -2.36
CA ARG A 40 12.00 -16.19 -2.44
C ARG A 40 12.27 -17.70 -2.49
N PRO A 41 11.53 -18.55 -1.75
CA PRO A 41 11.63 -20.00 -1.88
C PRO A 41 11.13 -20.47 -3.26
N SER A 42 11.41 -21.72 -3.64
CA SER A 42 10.86 -22.26 -4.87
C SER A 42 9.34 -22.46 -4.75
N PRO A 43 8.57 -22.46 -5.87
CA PRO A 43 7.14 -22.75 -5.85
C PRO A 43 6.77 -24.10 -5.23
N SER A 44 7.70 -25.07 -5.25
CA SER A 44 7.53 -26.38 -4.61
C SER A 44 7.60 -26.28 -3.08
N ASP A 45 8.49 -25.44 -2.55
CA ASP A 45 8.73 -25.28 -1.12
C ASP A 45 7.69 -24.34 -0.47
N ALA A 46 7.15 -23.39 -1.24
CA ALA A 46 6.10 -22.46 -0.81
C ALA A 46 4.73 -22.75 -1.47
N ASN A 47 4.40 -24.02 -1.66
CA ASN A 47 3.08 -24.42 -2.14
C ASN A 47 1.98 -23.96 -1.17
N GLY A 48 1.05 -23.14 -1.66
CA GLY A 48 -0.07 -22.60 -0.88
C GLY A 48 0.25 -21.34 -0.08
N GLN A 49 1.42 -20.71 -0.27
CA GLN A 49 1.79 -19.47 0.41
C GLN A 49 2.71 -18.56 -0.41
N TYR A 50 2.63 -17.26 -0.18
CA TYR A 50 3.66 -16.30 -0.55
C TYR A 50 4.69 -16.28 0.59
N ALA A 51 5.97 -16.21 0.24
CA ALA A 51 7.05 -16.14 1.22
C ALA A 51 8.22 -15.30 0.70
N LEU A 52 8.80 -14.49 1.58
CA LEU A 52 9.94 -13.61 1.31
C LEU A 52 10.83 -13.57 2.54
N GLY A 53 12.15 -13.68 2.38
CA GLY A 53 13.11 -13.51 3.47
C GLY A 53 14.23 -12.55 3.08
N ILE A 54 14.74 -11.80 4.05
CA ILE A 54 15.90 -10.89 3.89
C ILE A 54 17.06 -11.38 4.76
N PHE A 55 18.21 -11.49 4.12
CA PHE A 55 19.42 -12.12 4.63
C PHE A 55 20.60 -11.15 4.52
N ASP A 56 21.65 -11.41 5.28
CA ASP A 56 22.94 -10.76 5.09
C ASP A 56 23.53 -11.08 3.70
N SER A 57 24.12 -10.07 3.04
CA SER A 57 24.65 -10.23 1.69
C SER A 57 25.94 -11.06 1.63
N GLN A 58 26.71 -11.10 2.71
CA GLN A 58 27.98 -11.83 2.83
C GLN A 58 27.77 -13.18 3.52
N ASN A 59 26.91 -13.21 4.55
CA ASN A 59 26.60 -14.41 5.30
C ASN A 59 25.13 -14.83 5.16
N ASN A 60 24.83 -15.51 4.05
CA ASN A 60 23.52 -16.05 3.70
C ASN A 60 22.84 -16.98 4.73
N SER A 61 23.51 -17.33 5.84
CA SER A 61 22.92 -18.06 6.98
C SER A 61 22.26 -17.15 8.02
N VAL A 62 22.61 -15.86 8.03
CA VAL A 62 21.98 -14.84 8.89
C VAL A 62 20.72 -14.35 8.19
N ILE A 63 19.58 -14.52 8.85
CA ILE A 63 18.28 -14.01 8.43
C ILE A 63 17.93 -12.83 9.34
N TYR A 64 17.53 -11.71 8.75
CA TYR A 64 17.13 -10.52 9.49
C TYR A 64 15.61 -10.43 9.66
N ALA A 65 14.84 -10.87 8.66
CA ALA A 65 13.39 -10.98 8.75
C ALA A 65 12.81 -11.94 7.70
N GLU A 66 11.59 -12.41 7.97
CA GLU A 66 10.75 -13.12 7.00
C GLU A 66 9.32 -12.57 6.93
N VAL A 67 8.63 -12.89 5.83
CA VAL A 67 7.21 -12.63 5.60
C VAL A 67 6.62 -13.91 5.03
N GLY A 68 5.56 -14.42 5.66
CA GLY A 68 4.76 -15.54 5.16
C GLY A 68 3.29 -15.17 5.07
N VAL A 69 2.68 -15.30 3.90
CA VAL A 69 1.25 -14.97 3.68
C VAL A 69 0.53 -16.15 3.06
N LYS A 70 -0.55 -16.58 3.71
CA LYS A 70 -1.44 -17.65 3.22
C LYS A 70 -2.70 -17.03 2.61
N PRO A 71 -3.30 -17.65 1.58
CA PRO A 71 -4.53 -17.16 0.97
C PRO A 71 -5.70 -17.29 1.94
N GLU A 72 -6.62 -16.32 1.87
CA GLU A 72 -7.98 -16.50 2.40
C GLU A 72 -8.88 -17.16 1.34
N TRP A 73 -9.80 -18.03 1.74
CA TRP A 73 -10.61 -18.83 0.81
C TRP A 73 -12.08 -18.39 0.81
N VAL A 74 -12.44 -17.54 -0.14
CA VAL A 74 -13.79 -17.01 -0.29
C VAL A 74 -14.62 -17.88 -1.23
N SER A 75 -15.90 -18.07 -0.90
CA SER A 75 -16.87 -18.75 -1.77
C SER A 75 -17.67 -17.70 -2.53
N PRO A 76 -17.74 -17.73 -3.88
CA PRO A 76 -18.53 -16.76 -4.64
C PRO A 76 -20.01 -16.74 -4.23
N THR A 77 -20.54 -15.56 -3.91
CA THR A 77 -21.95 -15.38 -3.52
C THR A 77 -22.84 -15.38 -4.76
N LEU A 78 -23.28 -16.55 -5.21
CA LEU A 78 -24.17 -16.68 -6.37
C LEU A 78 -25.60 -16.22 -6.08
N SER A 79 -26.27 -15.72 -7.12
CA SER A 79 -27.71 -15.43 -7.06
C SER A 79 -28.53 -16.73 -7.00
N ALA A 80 -29.74 -16.66 -6.44
CA ALA A 80 -30.65 -17.81 -6.38
C ALA A 80 -31.10 -18.34 -7.76
N ALA A 81 -30.90 -17.58 -8.85
CA ALA A 81 -31.10 -18.08 -10.22
C ALA A 81 -29.90 -18.92 -10.69
N GLU A 82 -28.68 -18.50 -10.35
CA GLU A 82 -27.45 -19.13 -10.80
C GLU A 82 -27.13 -20.41 -10.04
N ILE A 83 -27.46 -20.47 -8.75
CA ILE A 83 -27.43 -21.72 -7.97
C ILE A 83 -28.33 -22.80 -8.61
N ARG A 84 -29.51 -22.41 -9.12
CA ARG A 84 -30.41 -23.32 -9.85
C ARG A 84 -29.84 -23.74 -11.20
N ALA A 85 -29.19 -22.82 -11.93
CA ALA A 85 -28.50 -23.14 -13.18
C ALA A 85 -27.31 -24.10 -12.98
N GLN A 86 -26.64 -24.07 -11.82
CA GLN A 86 -25.57 -24.99 -11.44
C GLN A 86 -26.05 -26.27 -10.74
N ASN A 87 -27.34 -26.63 -10.87
CA ASN A 87 -27.96 -27.82 -10.24
C ASN A 87 -27.76 -27.91 -8.72
N GLY A 88 -27.60 -26.77 -8.03
CA GLY A 88 -27.38 -26.72 -6.59
C GLY A 88 -25.94 -26.99 -6.12
N ASN A 89 -24.98 -27.23 -7.03
CA ASN A 89 -23.58 -27.33 -6.63
C ASN A 89 -23.05 -25.95 -6.19
N PRO A 90 -22.37 -25.86 -5.03
CA PRO A 90 -21.72 -24.62 -4.63
C PRO A 90 -20.52 -24.33 -5.55
N PRO A 91 -20.23 -23.06 -5.87
CA PRO A 91 -19.07 -22.69 -6.66
C PRO A 91 -17.77 -23.05 -5.92
N PRO A 92 -16.68 -23.37 -6.64
CA PRO A 92 -15.39 -23.62 -6.03
C PRO A 92 -14.91 -22.38 -5.28
N LYS A 93 -14.28 -22.58 -4.12
CA LYS A 93 -13.65 -21.49 -3.38
C LYS A 93 -12.47 -20.93 -4.16
N THR A 94 -12.34 -19.62 -4.18
CA THR A 94 -11.22 -18.92 -4.82
C THR A 94 -10.28 -18.36 -3.75
N PRO A 95 -8.95 -18.49 -3.91
CA PRO A 95 -7.98 -17.85 -3.03
C PRO A 95 -7.99 -16.34 -3.27
N ILE A 96 -7.96 -15.56 -2.20
CA ILE A 96 -7.74 -14.11 -2.23
C ILE A 96 -6.53 -13.74 -1.37
N ILE A 97 -5.95 -12.57 -1.63
CA ILE A 97 -4.89 -12.00 -0.82
C ILE A 97 -5.53 -11.37 0.42
N PRO A 98 -5.10 -11.72 1.65
CA PRO A 98 -5.64 -11.12 2.87
C PRO A 98 -5.36 -9.61 2.95
N ASP A 99 -6.23 -8.85 3.62
CA ASP A 99 -6.01 -7.42 3.90
C ASP A 99 -4.88 -7.15 4.94
N ASN A 100 -4.15 -8.17 5.41
CA ASN A 100 -3.03 -7.99 6.34
C ASN A 100 -1.98 -9.11 6.20
N PHE A 101 -0.75 -8.79 6.58
CA PHE A 101 0.36 -9.73 6.72
C PHE A 101 1.25 -9.33 7.90
N ALA A 102 2.22 -10.18 8.27
CA ALA A 102 3.23 -9.86 9.26
C ALA A 102 4.63 -9.86 8.64
N VAL A 103 5.50 -8.95 9.10
CA VAL A 103 6.95 -9.03 8.95
C VAL A 103 7.51 -9.50 10.28
N SER A 104 8.09 -10.69 10.32
CA SER A 104 8.73 -11.25 11.50
C SER A 104 10.21 -10.88 11.49
N LEU A 105 10.60 -9.90 12.32
CA LEU A 105 12.00 -9.54 12.55
C LEU A 105 12.67 -10.55 13.51
N TYR A 106 13.99 -10.68 13.39
CA TYR A 106 14.82 -11.43 14.33
C TYR A 106 15.85 -10.53 15.02
N ASN A 107 16.11 -10.79 16.29
CA ASN A 107 17.09 -10.06 17.12
C ASN A 107 16.89 -8.51 17.17
N PRO A 108 15.86 -8.00 17.88
CA PRO A 108 14.93 -8.74 18.72
C PRO A 108 13.79 -9.39 17.90
N ASP A 109 13.27 -10.50 18.39
CA ASP A 109 12.18 -11.21 17.73
C ASP A 109 10.88 -10.40 17.84
N GLN A 110 10.33 -9.97 16.70
CA GLN A 110 9.15 -9.10 16.67
C GLN A 110 8.28 -9.32 15.43
N ASP A 111 7.00 -9.63 15.63
CA ASP A 111 5.99 -9.64 14.56
C ASP A 111 5.38 -8.25 14.34
N ILE A 112 5.63 -7.67 13.17
CA ILE A 112 5.08 -6.38 12.73
C ILE A 112 3.88 -6.64 11.83
N ALA A 113 2.67 -6.47 12.37
CA ALA A 113 1.45 -6.54 11.57
C ALA A 113 1.34 -5.33 10.63
N VAL A 114 1.27 -5.60 9.32
CA VAL A 114 1.02 -4.63 8.26
C VAL A 114 -0.42 -4.80 7.78
N LYS A 115 -1.25 -3.76 7.92
CA LYS A 115 -2.68 -3.81 7.63
C LYS A 115 -3.05 -2.89 6.47
N GLN A 116 -3.69 -3.44 5.44
CA GLN A 116 -4.27 -2.69 4.35
C GLN A 116 -5.55 -1.96 4.78
N HIS A 117 -5.67 -0.73 4.33
CA HIS A 117 -6.89 0.06 4.32
C HIS A 117 -7.18 0.45 2.87
N GLN A 118 -8.16 -0.24 2.27
CA GLN A 118 -8.53 -0.04 0.86
C GLN A 118 -9.05 1.37 0.60
N GLY A 119 -8.64 1.96 -0.52
CA GLY A 119 -9.00 3.32 -0.91
C GLY A 119 -10.46 3.44 -1.34
N SER A 120 -11.21 4.38 -0.74
CA SER A 120 -12.56 4.73 -1.20
C SER A 120 -12.54 5.73 -2.38
N TRP A 121 -13.70 6.24 -2.78
CA TRP A 121 -13.80 7.25 -3.84
C TRP A 121 -12.93 8.49 -3.54
N GLY A 122 -12.00 8.81 -4.44
CA GLY A 122 -11.05 9.92 -4.26
C GLY A 122 -9.87 9.66 -3.31
N LYS A 123 -9.73 8.45 -2.75
CA LYS A 123 -8.58 8.05 -1.91
C LYS A 123 -7.78 6.93 -2.58
N THR A 124 -6.51 6.83 -2.23
CA THR A 124 -5.63 5.70 -2.59
C THR A 124 -5.52 4.72 -1.42
N ASP A 125 -5.11 3.50 -1.74
CA ASP A 125 -4.84 2.46 -0.74
C ASP A 125 -3.68 2.88 0.18
N THR A 126 -3.79 2.47 1.44
CA THR A 126 -2.74 2.68 2.43
C THR A 126 -2.49 1.40 3.23
N TRP A 127 -1.25 1.18 3.68
CA TRP A 127 -0.89 0.09 4.55
C TRP A 127 -0.26 0.66 5.82
N GLU A 128 -0.79 0.29 6.97
CA GLU A 128 -0.39 0.81 8.28
C GLU A 128 0.35 -0.28 9.07
N PHE A 129 1.42 0.10 9.77
CA PHE A 129 2.16 -0.80 10.67
C PHE A 129 2.71 -0.03 11.87
N GLU A 130 3.02 -0.74 12.95
CA GLU A 130 3.45 -0.17 14.23
C GLU A 130 4.75 -0.82 14.72
N LEU A 131 5.69 0.00 15.17
CA LEU A 131 6.96 -0.43 15.78
C LEU A 131 7.06 0.17 17.20
N PRO A 132 7.53 -0.55 18.23
CA PRO A 132 7.72 0.02 19.55
C PRO A 132 8.78 1.12 19.54
N GLU A 133 8.65 2.12 20.41
CA GLU A 133 9.70 3.14 20.60
C GLU A 133 10.99 2.49 21.16
N ARG A 134 10.85 1.40 21.93
CA ARG A 134 11.92 0.58 22.50
C ARG A 134 11.72 -0.88 22.13
N SER A 135 12.62 -1.43 21.32
CA SER A 135 12.57 -2.82 20.86
C SER A 135 13.32 -3.76 21.79
N PHE A 136 14.32 -3.26 22.51
CA PHE A 136 15.15 -4.08 23.40
C PHE A 136 14.57 -4.10 24.82
N LYS A 137 14.27 -5.30 25.32
CA LYS A 137 13.88 -5.50 26.72
C LYS A 137 15.06 -5.16 27.62
N LEU A 138 14.80 -4.33 28.65
CA LEU A 138 15.78 -4.09 29.70
C LEU A 138 16.03 -5.40 30.47
N PRO A 139 17.29 -5.80 30.72
CA PRO A 139 17.58 -6.96 31.56
C PRO A 139 16.99 -6.78 32.96
N SER A 140 16.03 -7.63 33.32
CA SER A 140 15.40 -7.64 34.65
C SER A 140 15.56 -8.99 35.33
N SER A 141 15.79 -8.95 36.64
CA SER A 141 15.79 -10.13 37.52
C SER A 141 14.38 -10.58 37.92
N SER A 142 13.35 -9.80 37.59
CA SER A 142 11.95 -10.14 37.80
C SER A 142 11.47 -11.13 36.73
N GLN A 143 10.97 -12.29 37.17
CA GLN A 143 10.33 -13.26 36.27
C GLN A 143 9.11 -12.66 35.53
N ILE A 144 8.42 -11.71 36.15
CA ILE A 144 7.25 -11.02 35.55
C ILE A 144 7.67 -10.17 34.34
N ASP A 145 8.87 -9.60 34.35
CA ASP A 145 9.38 -8.74 33.27
C ASP A 145 10.00 -9.58 32.14
N GLN A 146 10.33 -10.84 32.41
CA GLN A 146 10.81 -11.81 31.42
C GLN A 146 9.66 -12.50 30.67
N GLU A 147 8.45 -12.57 31.26
CA GLU A 147 7.26 -13.14 30.63
C GLU A 147 6.66 -12.23 29.54
N ASP A 148 6.57 -12.72 28.31
CA ASP A 148 5.80 -12.06 27.24
C ASP A 148 4.30 -12.17 27.49
N ARG A 149 3.73 -11.12 28.08
CA ARG A 149 2.28 -10.99 28.31
C ARG A 149 1.66 -10.07 27.26
N PRO A 150 0.72 -10.57 26.42
CA PRO A 150 0.09 -9.77 25.36
C PRO A 150 -0.54 -8.45 25.84
N SER A 151 -1.10 -8.44 27.05
CA SER A 151 -1.69 -7.24 27.67
C SER A 151 -0.67 -6.15 28.03
N LEU A 152 0.61 -6.50 28.23
CA LEU A 152 1.67 -5.52 28.44
C LEU A 152 2.15 -4.94 27.11
N ALA A 153 2.18 -5.75 26.05
CA ALA A 153 2.56 -5.32 24.70
C ALA A 153 1.58 -4.31 24.05
N GLU A 154 0.37 -4.14 24.58
CA GLU A 154 -0.56 -3.07 24.21
C GLU A 154 -0.24 -1.73 24.91
N LEU A 155 0.38 -1.77 26.09
CA LEU A 155 0.76 -0.59 26.86
C LEU A 155 2.10 0.02 26.41
N VAL A 156 2.93 -0.75 25.71
CA VAL A 156 4.19 -0.26 25.11
C VAL A 156 3.88 0.82 24.07
N PRO A 157 4.48 2.02 24.16
CA PRO A 157 4.37 3.05 23.12
C PRO A 157 4.92 2.56 21.79
N LYS A 158 4.14 2.78 20.72
CA LYS A 158 4.51 2.41 19.34
C LYS A 158 4.43 3.61 18.42
N VAL A 159 5.38 3.75 17.51
CA VAL A 159 5.33 4.71 16.41
C VAL A 159 4.53 4.11 15.26
N VAL A 160 3.59 4.87 14.71
CA VAL A 160 2.64 4.42 13.66
C VAL A 160 3.10 4.90 12.29
N PHE A 161 3.43 3.95 11.42
CA PHE A 161 3.83 4.20 10.03
C PHE A 161 2.71 3.88 9.06
N ARG A 162 2.68 4.60 7.93
CA ARG A 162 1.70 4.40 6.87
C ARG A 162 2.34 4.55 5.50
N TRP A 163 2.40 3.46 4.76
CA TRP A 163 2.57 3.49 3.31
C TRP A 163 1.31 4.05 2.66
N LYS A 164 1.47 5.01 1.76
CA LYS A 164 0.40 5.60 0.95
C LYS A 164 0.81 5.57 -0.51
N ARG A 165 -0.04 4.98 -1.36
CA ARG A 165 0.20 4.89 -2.80
C ARG A 165 0.12 6.27 -3.47
N ASP A 166 1.10 6.60 -4.30
CA ASP A 166 1.31 7.91 -4.98
C ASP A 166 0.31 8.18 -6.14
N GLY A 167 -0.89 7.60 -6.11
CA GLY A 167 -1.92 7.73 -7.14
C GLY A 167 -2.46 6.39 -7.65
N ARG A 168 -3.68 6.39 -8.21
CA ARG A 168 -4.39 5.14 -8.60
C ARG A 168 -3.69 4.29 -9.66
N LEU A 169 -2.96 4.92 -10.59
CA LEU A 169 -2.18 4.23 -11.63
C LEU A 169 -0.71 4.05 -11.26
N SER A 170 -0.24 4.76 -10.22
CA SER A 170 1.14 4.61 -9.74
C SER A 170 1.33 3.27 -9.03
N LYS A 171 2.54 2.73 -9.12
CA LYS A 171 3.03 1.65 -8.26
C LYS A 171 3.98 2.17 -7.17
N ASP A 172 4.29 3.46 -7.21
CA ASP A 172 5.11 4.12 -6.20
C ASP A 172 4.28 4.39 -4.95
N MET A 173 4.95 4.45 -3.81
CA MET A 173 4.35 4.77 -2.52
C MET A 173 5.31 5.55 -1.63
N THR A 174 4.74 6.36 -0.76
CA THR A 174 5.47 7.15 0.24
C THR A 174 5.10 6.65 1.64
N CYS A 175 6.09 6.38 2.48
CA CYS A 175 5.90 6.04 3.89
C CYS A 175 5.93 7.31 4.74
N TYR A 176 4.98 7.43 5.66
CA TYR A 176 4.89 8.50 6.63
C TYR A 176 4.91 7.93 8.05
N MET A 177 5.56 8.61 8.98
CA MET A 177 5.24 8.53 10.41
C MET A 177 4.00 9.41 10.66
N THR A 178 3.00 8.89 11.37
CA THR A 178 1.65 9.50 11.41
C THR A 178 1.12 9.76 12.82
N GLY A 179 1.91 9.42 13.83
CA GLY A 179 1.60 9.53 15.25
C GLY A 179 2.14 8.34 16.02
N ARG A 180 1.64 8.18 17.25
CA ARG A 180 2.01 7.12 18.19
C ARG A 180 0.77 6.40 18.68
N ASN A 181 0.90 5.15 19.10
CA ASN A 181 -0.16 4.36 19.73
C ASN A 181 0.29 3.95 21.14
N VAL A 182 -0.53 4.24 22.15
CA VAL A 182 -0.27 3.87 23.55
C VAL A 182 -1.57 3.36 24.17
N GLY A 183 -1.62 2.10 24.59
CA GLY A 183 -2.84 1.51 25.18
C GLY A 183 -4.05 1.59 24.25
N GLY A 184 -3.85 1.30 22.96
CA GLY A 184 -4.88 1.39 21.90
C GLY A 184 -5.28 2.82 21.49
N LYS A 185 -4.70 3.86 22.10
CA LYS A 185 -5.01 5.26 21.78
C LYS A 185 -3.95 5.83 20.85
N LYS A 186 -4.38 6.17 19.62
CA LYS A 186 -3.54 6.84 18.62
C LYS A 186 -3.50 8.35 18.84
N SER A 187 -2.30 8.90 19.03
CA SER A 187 -2.03 10.34 18.88
C SER A 187 -2.11 10.72 17.40
N LYS A 188 -2.51 11.96 17.12
CA LYS A 188 -2.48 12.51 15.76
C LYS A 188 -1.37 13.55 15.67
N GLU A 189 -0.28 13.15 15.03
CA GLU A 189 0.84 14.04 14.69
C GLU A 189 0.71 14.46 13.21
N PRO A 190 1.41 15.51 12.74
CA PRO A 190 1.52 15.77 11.31
C PRO A 190 2.21 14.59 10.61
N ASP A 191 1.68 14.15 9.47
CA ASP A 191 2.31 13.12 8.63
C ASP A 191 3.73 13.58 8.23
N ILE A 192 4.75 12.87 8.70
CA ILE A 192 6.17 13.14 8.48
C ILE A 192 6.71 12.09 7.51
N THR A 193 7.23 12.50 6.35
CA THR A 193 7.79 11.56 5.35
C THR A 193 9.00 10.83 5.90
N VAL A 194 8.99 9.50 5.81
CA VAL A 194 10.03 8.59 6.32
C VAL A 194 10.80 7.93 5.19
N ALA A 195 10.11 7.48 4.14
CA ALA A 195 10.73 6.81 3.01
C ALA A 195 9.90 6.96 1.72
N PHE A 196 10.55 6.77 0.58
CA PHE A 196 9.93 6.69 -0.74
C PHE A 196 10.25 5.32 -1.34
N PHE A 197 9.24 4.65 -1.89
CA PHE A 197 9.43 3.43 -2.68
C PHE A 197 8.99 3.68 -4.12
N ARG A 198 9.90 3.44 -5.08
CA ARG A 198 9.65 3.58 -6.52
C ARG A 198 9.66 2.20 -7.16
N ALA A 199 8.54 1.81 -7.76
CA ALA A 199 8.35 0.50 -8.37
C ALA A 199 8.56 0.59 -9.89
N LYS A 200 9.83 0.82 -10.28
CA LYS A 200 10.30 0.83 -11.67
C LYS A 200 10.93 -0.52 -12.04
N HIS A 201 11.62 -0.57 -13.17
CA HIS A 201 12.29 -1.79 -13.67
C HIS A 201 13.20 -2.41 -12.60
N ASP A 202 14.02 -1.58 -11.97
CA ASP A 202 14.65 -1.87 -10.69
C ASP A 202 13.86 -1.08 -9.64
N SER A 203 13.38 -1.74 -8.59
CA SER A 203 12.67 -1.05 -7.50
C SER A 203 13.68 -0.36 -6.58
N THR A 204 13.33 0.80 -6.03
CA THR A 204 14.21 1.54 -5.11
C THR A 204 13.47 2.02 -3.87
N LEU A 205 14.00 1.72 -2.69
CA LEU A 205 13.61 2.33 -1.42
C LEU A 205 14.63 3.43 -1.07
N THR A 206 14.19 4.67 -0.85
CA THR A 206 15.02 5.77 -0.36
C THR A 206 14.50 6.23 1.00
N ILE A 207 15.36 6.25 2.03
CA ILE A 207 15.03 6.77 3.36
C ILE A 207 15.20 8.29 3.36
N TYR A 208 14.21 9.01 3.88
CA TYR A 208 14.26 10.47 3.99
C TYR A 208 14.93 10.88 5.31
N GLU A 209 16.26 10.80 5.31
CA GLU A 209 17.14 11.08 6.45
C GLU A 209 16.83 12.39 7.22
N PRO A 210 16.48 13.54 6.60
CA PRO A 210 16.21 14.78 7.33
C PRO A 210 15.08 14.69 8.37
N ASN A 211 14.15 13.74 8.22
CA ASN A 211 13.08 13.51 9.18
C ASN A 211 13.40 12.42 10.22
N MET A 212 14.50 11.67 10.07
CA MET A 212 14.84 10.55 10.97
C MET A 212 15.11 11.00 12.40
N ALA A 213 15.51 12.26 12.61
CA ALA A 213 15.65 12.86 13.94
C ALA A 213 14.31 12.97 14.71
N ARG A 214 13.16 12.87 14.03
CA ARG A 214 11.81 12.89 14.64
C ARG A 214 11.22 11.50 14.87
N VAL A 215 11.85 10.46 14.32
CA VAL A 215 11.39 9.08 14.46
C VAL A 215 11.99 8.51 15.75
N GLU A 216 11.22 8.50 16.82
CA GLU A 216 11.63 8.02 18.14
C GLU A 216 11.58 6.48 18.21
N ILE A 217 12.51 5.84 17.50
CA ILE A 217 12.73 4.39 17.55
C ILE A 217 14.19 4.11 17.94
N GLU A 218 14.35 3.24 18.93
CA GLU A 218 15.61 2.67 19.38
C GLU A 218 16.27 1.80 18.30
N ASP A 219 15.56 0.78 17.79
CA ASP A 219 16.06 -0.08 16.73
C ASP A 219 15.83 0.50 15.32
N ARG A 220 16.82 1.29 14.88
CA ARG A 220 16.84 1.84 13.51
C ARG A 220 17.01 0.78 12.42
N ARG A 221 17.66 -0.35 12.72
CA ARG A 221 17.90 -1.42 11.75
C ARG A 221 16.63 -2.25 11.53
N GLY A 222 15.90 -2.58 12.60
CA GLY A 222 14.56 -3.16 12.52
C GLY A 222 13.58 -2.27 11.75
N LEU A 223 13.61 -0.94 11.93
CA LEU A 223 12.83 0.00 11.11
C LEU A 223 13.21 -0.08 9.62
N GLU A 224 14.50 -0.07 9.31
CA GLU A 224 15.02 -0.19 7.93
C GLU A 224 14.55 -1.48 7.25
N ILE A 225 14.70 -2.62 7.94
CA ILE A 225 14.27 -3.95 7.47
C ILE A 225 12.74 -3.99 7.31
N ALA A 226 11.98 -3.44 8.26
CA ALA A 226 10.53 -3.35 8.18
C ALA A 226 10.07 -2.52 6.97
N LEU A 227 10.73 -1.40 6.65
CA LEU A 227 10.45 -0.60 5.46
C LEU A 227 10.74 -1.37 4.17
N LEU A 228 11.88 -2.08 4.09
CA LEU A 228 12.27 -2.90 2.95
C LEU A 228 11.26 -4.04 2.70
N MET A 229 10.99 -4.85 3.73
CA MET A 229 10.15 -6.03 3.62
C MET A 229 8.67 -5.69 3.40
N SER A 230 8.15 -4.66 4.08
CA SER A 230 6.77 -4.22 3.86
C SER A 230 6.58 -3.64 2.46
N ALA A 231 7.50 -2.80 1.95
CA ALA A 231 7.38 -2.22 0.62
C ALA A 231 7.44 -3.28 -0.50
N GLU A 232 8.37 -4.23 -0.40
CA GLU A 232 8.52 -5.32 -1.39
C GLU A 232 7.31 -6.27 -1.37
N THR A 233 6.82 -6.62 -0.18
CA THR A 233 5.59 -7.42 -0.04
C THR A 233 4.36 -6.67 -0.58
N ILE A 234 4.23 -5.37 -0.30
CA ILE A 234 3.12 -4.56 -0.81
C ILE A 234 3.15 -4.49 -2.34
N LYS A 235 4.35 -4.32 -2.93
CA LYS A 235 4.55 -4.40 -4.38
C LYS A 235 4.07 -5.73 -4.94
N ASP A 236 4.59 -6.84 -4.40
CA ASP A 236 4.38 -8.18 -4.93
C ASP A 236 2.94 -8.69 -4.79
N LEU A 237 2.23 -8.30 -3.73
CA LEU A 237 0.87 -8.78 -3.46
C LEU A 237 -0.22 -7.82 -3.95
N TYR A 238 -0.08 -6.51 -3.73
CA TYR A 238 -1.21 -5.58 -3.93
C TYR A 238 -1.05 -4.62 -5.11
N LEU A 239 0.19 -4.25 -5.48
CA LEU A 239 0.44 -3.28 -6.57
C LEU A 239 0.86 -3.94 -7.89
N SER A 240 1.40 -5.15 -7.85
CA SER A 240 1.82 -5.94 -9.01
C SER A 240 1.74 -7.45 -8.72
N PRO A 241 0.55 -7.97 -8.35
CA PRO A 241 0.36 -9.40 -8.13
C PRO A 241 0.82 -10.25 -9.32
N SER A 242 1.59 -11.29 -9.02
CA SER A 242 1.80 -12.43 -9.92
C SER A 242 0.46 -13.10 -10.26
N GLN A 243 0.40 -13.88 -11.33
CA GLN A 243 -0.81 -14.66 -11.67
C GLN A 243 -1.11 -15.77 -10.66
N ASP A 244 -0.10 -16.28 -9.96
CA ASP A 244 -0.24 -17.27 -8.89
C ASP A 244 0.72 -16.93 -7.73
N PRO A 245 0.38 -15.94 -6.87
CA PRO A 245 1.25 -15.49 -5.78
C PRO A 245 1.35 -16.50 -4.63
N PHE A 246 0.51 -17.54 -4.64
CA PHE A 246 0.44 -18.59 -3.62
C PHE A 246 0.82 -19.98 -4.15
N HIS A 247 1.27 -20.09 -5.40
CA HIS A 247 1.70 -21.35 -6.05
C HIS A 247 0.66 -22.48 -6.06
N ILE A 248 -0.65 -22.14 -6.07
CA ILE A 248 -1.76 -23.10 -5.94
C ILE A 248 -2.08 -23.81 -7.26
N LEU A 249 -1.81 -23.17 -8.39
CA LEU A 249 -2.06 -23.74 -9.72
C LEU A 249 -0.98 -24.78 -10.08
N ALA A 250 0.23 -24.63 -9.53
CA ALA A 250 1.31 -25.60 -9.71
C ALA A 250 1.07 -26.95 -9.00
N SER A 251 0.39 -26.95 -7.84
CA SER A 251 0.17 -28.16 -7.05
C SER A 251 -1.08 -28.95 -7.44
N ASN A 252 -2.05 -28.33 -8.11
CA ASN A 252 -3.21 -29.02 -8.68
C ASN A 252 -2.86 -29.75 -9.98
N GLY A 253 -2.11 -30.84 -9.86
CA GLY A 253 -1.68 -31.72 -10.95
C GLY A 253 -2.82 -32.36 -11.76
N ARG A 254 -3.43 -31.60 -12.67
CA ARG A 254 -4.27 -32.13 -13.75
C ARG A 254 -3.83 -31.57 -15.10
N ARG A 255 -3.09 -32.40 -15.85
CA ARG A 255 -2.92 -32.27 -17.31
C ARG A 255 -4.26 -31.92 -17.97
N ARG A 256 -4.31 -30.84 -18.76
CA ARG A 256 -4.85 -30.87 -20.13
C ARG A 256 -4.54 -29.58 -20.91
N GLN A 257 -4.16 -29.79 -22.18
CA GLN A 257 -4.31 -28.86 -23.30
C GLN A 257 -3.54 -27.53 -23.25
N ASN A 258 -2.24 -27.57 -23.54
CA ASN A 258 -1.71 -26.74 -24.65
C ASN A 258 -0.43 -27.31 -25.28
N SER A 259 -0.54 -28.49 -25.89
CA SER A 259 0.54 -29.06 -26.71
C SER A 259 0.61 -28.35 -28.07
N ARG A 260 1.35 -27.23 -28.14
CA ARG A 260 1.89 -26.75 -29.42
C ARG A 260 2.95 -27.77 -29.88
N PRO A 261 2.84 -28.36 -31.09
CA PRO A 261 3.91 -29.20 -31.62
C PRO A 261 5.12 -28.32 -31.93
N ALA A 262 6.29 -28.74 -31.45
CA ALA A 262 7.55 -28.12 -31.84
C ALA A 262 7.79 -28.37 -33.34
N ALA A 263 7.98 -27.30 -34.10
CA ALA A 263 8.34 -27.39 -35.50
C ALA A 263 9.79 -27.82 -35.63
N ASN A 264 10.04 -29.12 -35.87
CA ASN A 264 11.36 -29.60 -36.27
C ASN A 264 11.70 -29.04 -37.64
N SER A 265 12.76 -28.24 -37.72
CA SER A 265 13.30 -27.70 -38.96
C SER A 265 13.84 -28.82 -39.85
N SER A 266 13.33 -28.90 -41.08
CA SER A 266 13.70 -29.91 -42.06
C SER A 266 15.07 -29.65 -42.70
N SER A 267 16.07 -30.47 -42.37
CA SER A 267 17.21 -30.76 -43.25
C SER A 267 16.98 -32.13 -43.89
N GLY A 268 17.04 -32.20 -45.23
CA GLY A 268 16.53 -33.35 -45.99
C GLY A 268 17.42 -34.61 -45.93
N PRO A 269 16.87 -35.80 -46.25
CA PRO A 269 17.65 -37.03 -46.30
C PRO A 269 18.30 -37.26 -47.67
N ALA A 270 19.58 -37.58 -47.65
CA ALA A 270 20.30 -38.17 -48.78
C ALA A 270 20.07 -39.70 -48.88
N MET A 271 20.44 -40.28 -50.01
CA MET A 271 20.30 -41.71 -50.31
C MET A 271 21.32 -42.59 -49.59
N ALA A 272 20.92 -43.78 -49.15
CA ALA A 272 21.63 -45.07 -49.35
C ALA A 272 20.84 -46.24 -48.74
N GLY A 273 20.90 -47.42 -49.38
CA GLY A 273 20.01 -48.56 -49.10
C GLY A 273 20.48 -49.56 -48.03
N ALA A 274 19.60 -50.53 -47.75
CA ALA A 274 19.90 -51.96 -47.58
C ALA A 274 18.66 -52.76 -47.13
N LEU A 275 18.16 -53.61 -48.04
CA LEU A 275 17.66 -54.97 -47.82
C LEU A 275 17.30 -55.42 -46.38
N ASN A 276 16.04 -55.81 -46.12
CA ASN A 276 15.72 -57.25 -46.14
C ASN A 276 14.22 -57.62 -46.24
N ASN A 277 14.02 -58.79 -46.83
CA ASN A 277 12.78 -59.54 -47.10
C ASN A 277 11.87 -59.85 -45.87
N ASN A 278 10.53 -59.76 -46.04
CA ASN A 278 9.68 -60.96 -46.23
C ASN A 278 8.18 -60.65 -46.49
N ARG A 279 7.56 -61.47 -47.33
CA ARG A 279 6.10 -61.57 -47.67
C ARG A 279 5.60 -62.99 -47.29
N PRO A 280 4.31 -63.38 -47.36
CA PRO A 280 3.22 -62.96 -48.28
C PRO A 280 2.09 -62.19 -47.52
N SER A 281 0.80 -62.05 -47.89
CA SER A 281 -0.11 -62.75 -48.83
C SER A 281 -1.17 -61.83 -49.49
N SER A 282 -2.37 -62.36 -49.76
CA SER A 282 -3.52 -61.81 -50.51
C SER A 282 -4.84 -62.49 -49.99
N PRO A 283 -6.09 -62.17 -50.42
CA PRO A 283 -6.56 -61.41 -51.61
C PRO A 283 -7.70 -60.34 -51.36
N PRO A 284 -8.23 -59.64 -52.39
CA PRO A 284 -8.96 -58.36 -52.25
C PRO A 284 -10.45 -58.36 -52.68
N ARG A 285 -11.18 -57.25 -52.48
CA ARG A 285 -12.35 -56.90 -53.32
C ARG A 285 -12.72 -55.40 -53.42
N ALA A 286 -12.81 -54.94 -54.68
CA ALA A 286 -13.64 -53.88 -55.28
C ALA A 286 -13.61 -52.41 -54.78
N GLN A 287 -13.43 -51.54 -55.78
CA GLN A 287 -13.55 -50.07 -55.75
C GLN A 287 -15.02 -49.61 -55.75
N ALA A 288 -15.27 -48.38 -55.29
CA ALA A 288 -16.42 -47.58 -55.72
C ALA A 288 -16.02 -46.09 -55.84
N ALA A 289 -16.58 -45.45 -56.87
CA ALA A 289 -16.26 -44.16 -57.49
C ALA A 289 -15.98 -42.93 -56.59
N ALA A 290 -15.28 -41.95 -57.20
CA ALA A 290 -15.00 -40.64 -56.63
C ALA A 290 -16.17 -39.63 -56.79
N GLN A 291 -16.22 -38.64 -55.90
CA GLN A 291 -16.81 -37.32 -56.16
C GLN A 291 -15.82 -36.23 -55.72
N PRO A 292 -15.46 -35.26 -56.58
CA PRO A 292 -14.58 -34.16 -56.22
C PRO A 292 -15.34 -32.93 -55.69
N SER A 293 -14.67 -32.21 -54.79
CA SER A 293 -14.76 -30.75 -54.56
C SER A 293 -16.15 -30.08 -54.45
N ASN A 294 -16.60 -29.86 -53.20
CA ASN A 294 -17.45 -28.71 -52.86
C ASN A 294 -16.96 -27.89 -51.63
N ASN A 295 -15.93 -28.37 -50.91
CA ASN A 295 -15.45 -27.76 -49.67
C ASN A 295 -14.71 -26.42 -49.81
N ASN A 296 -14.13 -26.10 -50.98
CA ASN A 296 -13.34 -24.87 -51.14
C ASN A 296 -14.21 -23.61 -51.27
N ALA A 297 -15.37 -23.70 -51.95
CA ALA A 297 -16.27 -22.56 -52.12
C ALA A 297 -16.90 -22.12 -50.78
N GLN A 298 -17.28 -23.09 -49.93
CA GLN A 298 -17.81 -22.79 -48.60
C GLN A 298 -16.75 -22.17 -47.68
N ARG A 299 -15.52 -22.70 -47.66
CA ARG A 299 -14.42 -22.10 -46.89
C ARG A 299 -14.08 -20.69 -47.35
N GLN A 300 -14.09 -20.42 -48.66
CA GLN A 300 -13.84 -19.07 -49.17
C GLN A 300 -14.93 -18.09 -48.72
N ALA A 301 -16.21 -18.49 -48.78
CA ALA A 301 -17.31 -17.68 -48.29
C ALA A 301 -17.26 -17.42 -46.77
N GLU A 302 -16.80 -18.39 -45.97
CA GLU A 302 -16.55 -18.22 -44.53
C GLU A 302 -15.42 -17.22 -44.25
N ILE A 303 -14.29 -17.34 -44.98
CA ILE A 303 -13.14 -16.42 -44.87
C ILE A 303 -13.52 -15.00 -45.26
N ASP A 304 -14.29 -14.83 -46.34
CA ASP A 304 -14.73 -13.52 -46.82
C ASP A 304 -15.73 -12.87 -45.83
N ALA A 305 -16.61 -13.69 -45.21
CA ALA A 305 -17.53 -13.23 -44.17
C ALA A 305 -16.82 -12.84 -42.86
N GLU A 306 -15.81 -13.62 -42.43
CA GLU A 306 -14.99 -13.29 -41.27
C GLU A 306 -14.15 -12.03 -41.50
N THR A 307 -13.54 -11.90 -42.68
CA THR A 307 -12.79 -10.70 -43.09
C THR A 307 -13.67 -9.45 -43.07
N LYS A 308 -14.90 -9.53 -43.61
CA LYS A 308 -15.87 -8.42 -43.58
C LYS A 308 -16.29 -8.04 -42.16
N ARG A 309 -16.41 -9.02 -41.25
CA ARG A 309 -16.71 -8.78 -39.83
C ARG A 309 -15.56 -8.10 -39.10
N LEU A 310 -14.32 -8.53 -39.35
CA LEU A 310 -13.11 -7.90 -38.80
C LEU A 310 -12.96 -6.46 -39.29
N GLN A 311 -13.17 -6.22 -40.59
CA GLN A 311 -13.10 -4.87 -41.17
C GLN A 311 -14.17 -3.92 -40.59
N ALA A 312 -15.37 -4.42 -40.31
CA ALA A 312 -16.42 -3.65 -39.63
C ALA A 312 -16.05 -3.29 -38.18
N MET A 313 -15.44 -4.22 -37.43
CA MET A 313 -14.99 -3.99 -36.06
C MET A 313 -13.86 -2.94 -35.99
N VAL A 314 -12.89 -3.01 -36.91
CA VAL A 314 -11.79 -2.02 -37.00
C VAL A 314 -12.33 -0.63 -37.34
N ALA A 315 -13.28 -0.53 -38.29
CA ALA A 315 -13.90 0.74 -38.65
C ALA A 315 -14.73 1.36 -37.50
N GLU A 316 -15.38 0.54 -36.67
CA GLU A 316 -16.08 1.02 -35.47
C GLU A 316 -15.09 1.50 -34.38
N GLU A 317 -13.99 0.76 -34.17
CA GLU A 317 -12.93 1.15 -33.24
C GLU A 317 -12.23 2.46 -33.65
N GLU A 318 -11.93 2.63 -34.94
CA GLU A 318 -11.31 3.85 -35.48
C GLU A 318 -12.23 5.07 -35.33
N ARG A 319 -13.53 4.94 -35.62
CA ARG A 319 -14.51 6.01 -35.35
C ARG A 319 -14.57 6.36 -33.85
N LYS A 320 -14.56 5.36 -32.97
CA LYS A 320 -14.55 5.57 -31.51
C LYS A 320 -13.22 6.10 -30.96
N ARG A 321 -12.13 5.98 -31.72
CA ARG A 321 -10.84 6.60 -31.42
C ARG A 321 -10.86 8.09 -31.80
N LEU A 322 -11.34 8.40 -33.00
CA LEU A 322 -11.50 9.79 -33.49
C LEU A 322 -12.47 10.61 -32.62
N GLU A 323 -13.58 10.02 -32.18
CA GLU A 323 -14.53 10.68 -31.26
C GLU A 323 -13.90 11.04 -29.90
N ARG A 324 -13.06 10.16 -29.35
CA ARG A 324 -12.29 10.44 -28.12
C ARG A 324 -11.24 11.53 -28.33
N GLU A 325 -10.52 11.48 -29.45
CA GLU A 325 -9.49 12.46 -29.79
C GLU A 325 -10.09 13.88 -29.96
N GLN A 326 -11.27 13.99 -30.58
CA GLN A 326 -12.02 15.26 -30.66
C GLN A 326 -12.48 15.77 -29.28
N ALA A 327 -13.03 14.89 -28.44
CA ALA A 327 -13.45 15.26 -27.07
C ALA A 327 -12.28 15.74 -26.20
N GLU A 328 -11.11 15.08 -26.30
CA GLU A 328 -9.88 15.51 -25.62
C GLU A 328 -9.37 16.87 -26.14
N GLU A 329 -9.51 17.16 -27.44
CA GLU A 329 -9.12 18.46 -28.01
C GLU A 329 -10.04 19.60 -27.55
N GLU A 330 -11.35 19.35 -27.44
CA GLU A 330 -12.32 20.30 -26.88
C GLU A 330 -12.06 20.58 -25.39
N GLU A 331 -11.76 19.55 -24.59
CA GLU A 331 -11.41 19.72 -23.18
C GLU A 331 -10.10 20.51 -23.01
N ARG A 332 -9.07 20.21 -23.82
CA ARG A 332 -7.81 20.98 -23.84
C ARG A 332 -8.02 22.45 -24.16
N LYS A 333 -8.81 22.77 -25.20
CA LYS A 333 -9.15 24.15 -25.58
C LYS A 333 -9.88 24.88 -24.46
N ARG A 334 -10.80 24.20 -23.77
CA ARG A 334 -11.54 24.76 -22.63
C ARG A 334 -10.64 25.05 -21.42
N ILE A 335 -9.68 24.17 -21.12
CA ILE A 335 -8.68 24.38 -20.06
C ILE A 335 -7.76 25.56 -20.43
N GLN A 336 -7.31 25.63 -21.69
CA GLN A 336 -6.46 26.72 -22.17
C GLN A 336 -7.14 28.09 -22.04
N GLN A 337 -8.41 28.22 -22.42
CA GLN A 337 -9.19 29.45 -22.24
C GLN A 337 -9.37 29.84 -20.76
N MET A 338 -9.52 28.87 -19.86
CA MET A 338 -9.60 29.14 -18.42
C MET A 338 -8.30 29.73 -17.87
N LEU A 339 -7.16 29.14 -18.24
CA LEU A 339 -5.82 29.62 -17.86
C LEU A 339 -5.52 31.01 -18.43
N GLU A 340 -5.85 31.26 -19.71
CA GLU A 340 -5.66 32.57 -20.34
C GLU A 340 -6.52 33.65 -19.65
N THR A 341 -7.74 33.32 -19.24
CA THR A 341 -8.61 34.23 -18.50
C THR A 341 -8.03 34.57 -17.12
N GLU A 342 -7.50 33.57 -16.40
CA GLU A 342 -6.84 33.75 -15.10
C GLU A 342 -5.57 34.60 -15.21
N GLU A 343 -4.74 34.37 -16.25
CA GLU A 343 -3.54 35.17 -16.50
C GLU A 343 -3.88 36.63 -16.86
N GLN A 344 -4.92 36.87 -17.66
CA GLN A 344 -5.40 38.22 -17.96
C GLN A 344 -5.95 38.93 -16.70
N GLU A 345 -6.65 38.23 -15.81
CA GLU A 345 -7.06 38.80 -14.52
C GLU A 345 -5.86 39.11 -13.62
N ARG A 346 -4.90 38.20 -13.50
CA ARG A 346 -3.67 38.42 -12.74
C ARG A 346 -2.92 39.64 -13.25
N ARG A 347 -2.72 39.76 -14.57
CA ARG A 347 -2.02 40.89 -15.19
C ARG A 347 -2.73 42.23 -14.95
N LYS A 348 -4.07 42.25 -14.92
CA LYS A 348 -4.83 43.46 -14.54
C LYS A 348 -4.62 43.85 -13.09
N ARG A 349 -4.66 42.89 -12.17
CA ARG A 349 -4.39 43.15 -10.74
C ARG A 349 -2.95 43.62 -10.50
N GLU A 350 -1.98 43.06 -11.21
CA GLU A 350 -0.57 43.50 -11.14
C GLU A 350 -0.40 44.93 -11.67
N ALA A 351 -1.06 45.30 -12.77
CA ALA A 351 -1.05 46.67 -13.30
C ALA A 351 -1.79 47.68 -12.41
N GLU A 352 -2.83 47.24 -11.67
CA GLU A 352 -3.53 48.05 -10.68
C GLU A 352 -2.65 48.28 -9.43
N VAL A 353 -2.02 47.21 -8.92
CA VAL A 353 -1.04 47.29 -7.82
C VAL A 353 0.17 48.14 -8.20
N GLU A 354 0.67 48.07 -9.44
CA GLU A 354 1.76 48.92 -9.91
C GLU A 354 1.35 50.40 -9.96
N GLN A 355 0.14 50.72 -10.43
CA GLN A 355 -0.40 52.09 -10.42
C GLN A 355 -0.64 52.61 -9.00
N GLU A 356 -1.15 51.78 -8.08
CA GLU A 356 -1.30 52.14 -6.66
C GLU A 356 0.08 52.32 -6.00
N THR A 357 1.05 51.47 -6.32
CA THR A 357 2.44 51.58 -5.85
C THR A 357 3.11 52.84 -6.39
N GLU A 358 2.89 53.20 -7.66
CA GLU A 358 3.43 54.43 -8.23
C GLU A 358 2.75 55.67 -7.63
N ARG A 359 1.43 55.62 -7.38
CA ARG A 359 0.70 56.67 -6.67
C ARG A 359 1.25 56.85 -5.24
N LEU A 360 1.40 55.77 -4.48
CA LEU A 360 2.01 55.78 -3.15
C LEU A 360 3.45 56.29 -3.20
N ARG A 361 4.22 55.93 -4.24
CA ARG A 361 5.58 56.44 -4.49
C ARG A 361 5.60 57.94 -4.81
N ARG A 362 4.55 58.51 -5.41
CA ARG A 362 4.41 59.96 -5.64
C ARG A 362 3.89 60.70 -4.41
N GLU A 363 3.00 60.11 -3.63
CA GLU A 363 2.40 60.72 -2.43
C GLU A 363 3.32 60.65 -1.19
N PHE A 364 4.14 59.59 -1.06
CA PHE A 364 5.06 59.38 0.08
C PHE A 364 6.56 59.41 -0.29
N GLY A 365 6.91 59.50 -1.59
CA GLY A 365 8.29 59.47 -2.05
C GLY A 365 8.94 60.85 -2.20
N MET A 366 9.33 61.47 -1.09
CA MET A 366 10.32 62.56 -1.08
C MET A 366 11.37 62.35 0.02
N ALA A 367 12.49 61.70 -0.35
CA ALA A 367 13.87 62.11 -0.02
C ALA A 367 14.88 61.04 -0.50
N GLY A 368 15.68 61.43 -1.50
CA GLY A 368 16.69 60.67 -2.25
C GLY A 368 17.38 59.45 -1.62
N GLN A 369 17.54 58.43 -2.46
CA GLN A 369 18.89 57.94 -2.76
C GLN A 369 18.97 57.41 -4.19
N ASP A 370 19.69 58.13 -5.06
CA ASP A 370 20.07 57.65 -6.37
C ASP A 370 21.12 56.54 -6.25
N PHE A 371 20.90 55.40 -6.91
CA PHE A 371 21.96 54.45 -7.22
C PHE A 371 21.95 54.15 -8.72
N GLN A 372 22.74 54.94 -9.45
CA GLN A 372 23.05 54.70 -10.85
C GLN A 372 23.97 53.50 -11.02
N ASN A 373 23.85 52.82 -12.15
CA ASN A 373 24.79 51.80 -12.61
C ASN A 373 26.22 52.36 -12.72
N GLN A 374 27.21 51.68 -12.15
CA GLN A 374 28.47 51.38 -12.85
C GLN A 374 29.21 50.18 -12.23
N PRO A 375 29.99 49.41 -13.01
CA PRO A 375 30.73 48.25 -12.51
C PRO A 375 32.22 48.55 -12.32
N SER A 376 32.82 48.17 -11.18
CA SER A 376 34.23 47.71 -11.10
C SER A 376 34.70 47.31 -9.69
N THR A 377 35.39 46.17 -9.64
CA THR A 377 36.51 45.76 -8.76
C THR A 377 36.80 46.47 -7.41
N SER A 378 36.83 45.64 -6.36
CA SER A 378 37.88 45.53 -5.32
C SER A 378 37.93 46.45 -4.06
N THR A 379 38.37 45.81 -2.97
CA THR A 379 38.93 46.33 -1.68
C THR A 379 38.01 46.79 -0.52
N ASN A 380 37.88 45.88 0.46
CA ASN A 380 38.14 45.99 1.92
C ASN A 380 37.55 47.11 2.84
N ASN A 381 36.94 46.66 3.95
CA ASN A 381 36.69 47.31 5.27
C ASN A 381 35.81 48.58 5.41
N GLY A 382 34.74 48.50 6.23
CA GLY A 382 34.09 49.65 6.90
C GLY A 382 32.60 49.48 7.30
N HIS A 383 32.32 49.36 8.61
CA HIS A 383 30.98 49.32 9.25
C HIS A 383 30.36 50.74 9.43
N PRO A 384 29.09 50.96 9.88
CA PRO A 384 28.21 50.08 10.70
C PRO A 384 26.69 50.04 10.39
N SER A 385 25.95 49.21 11.15
CA SER A 385 24.48 49.10 11.16
C SER A 385 23.90 49.34 12.57
N PRO A 386 22.66 49.82 12.73
CA PRO A 386 22.04 50.13 14.03
C PRO A 386 21.51 48.90 14.80
N PRO A 387 21.29 49.00 16.13
CA PRO A 387 21.13 47.84 17.02
C PRO A 387 19.69 47.31 17.17
N LEU A 388 19.59 46.03 17.52
CA LEU A 388 18.35 45.33 17.92
C LEU A 388 18.23 45.20 19.46
N PRO A 389 17.02 45.07 20.03
CA PRO A 389 16.79 45.01 21.47
C PRO A 389 17.24 43.67 22.11
N PRO A 390 17.58 43.66 23.42
CA PRO A 390 18.23 42.53 24.07
C PRO A 390 17.27 41.39 24.45
N ARG A 391 17.76 40.16 24.34
CA ARG A 391 17.13 38.93 24.84
C ARG A 391 17.94 38.43 26.06
N PRO A 392 17.31 38.03 27.18
CA PRO A 392 18.05 37.62 28.37
C PRO A 392 18.77 36.27 28.16
N HIS A 393 20.04 36.23 28.53
CA HIS A 393 20.88 35.02 28.51
C HIS A 393 21.12 34.55 29.95
N PHE A 394 20.89 33.26 30.23
CA PHE A 394 21.39 32.63 31.45
C PHE A 394 22.88 32.32 31.28
N ALA A 395 23.71 32.81 32.19
CA ALA A 395 25.15 32.63 32.14
C ALA A 395 25.57 31.25 32.64
N SER A 396 26.49 30.62 31.91
CA SER A 396 27.30 29.51 32.40
C SER A 396 28.41 30.04 33.31
N GLY A 397 28.61 29.42 34.47
CA GLY A 397 29.65 29.82 35.42
C GLY A 397 29.97 28.75 36.47
N ALA A 398 31.18 28.19 36.35
CA ALA A 398 32.03 27.53 37.36
C ALA A 398 31.43 26.72 38.54
N LEU A 399 32.02 25.53 38.73
CA LEU A 399 31.83 24.62 39.86
C LEU A 399 32.23 25.23 41.22
N PRO A 400 31.58 24.81 42.32
CA PRO A 400 32.23 24.54 43.60
C PRO A 400 32.33 23.02 43.89
N ALA A 401 33.19 22.67 44.85
CA ALA A 401 33.66 21.30 45.07
C ALA A 401 32.71 20.38 45.88
N ARG A 402 33.01 19.06 45.82
CA ARG A 402 32.45 18.00 46.69
C ARG A 402 32.50 18.37 48.18
N PRO A 403 31.56 17.80 48.95
CA PRO A 403 31.89 17.07 50.17
C PRO A 403 31.66 15.57 49.99
N SER A 404 32.62 14.78 50.47
CA SER A 404 32.50 13.32 50.60
C SER A 404 31.60 12.98 51.80
N SER A 405 30.66 12.04 51.64
CA SER A 405 30.00 11.40 52.79
C SER A 405 30.12 9.88 52.68
N SER A 406 30.77 9.29 53.67
CA SER A 406 30.79 7.86 53.98
C SER A 406 29.39 7.28 54.20
N GLY A 407 29.24 5.96 54.05
CA GLY A 407 28.03 5.24 54.46
C GLY A 407 27.78 5.27 55.97
N PRO A 408 26.75 4.55 56.46
CA PRO A 408 27.05 3.17 56.84
C PRO A 408 25.94 2.15 56.51
N ALA A 409 26.20 0.88 56.84
CA ALA A 409 25.27 -0.23 56.73
C ALA A 409 24.68 -0.65 58.09
N HIS A 410 23.65 -1.51 58.01
CA HIS A 410 23.28 -2.57 58.97
C HIS A 410 22.26 -2.30 60.12
N ASN A 411 21.20 -3.14 60.10
CA ASN A 411 20.35 -3.71 61.16
C ASN A 411 19.76 -2.86 62.31
N GLY A 412 18.42 -2.98 62.48
CA GLY A 412 17.71 -2.67 63.74
C GLY A 412 16.17 -2.64 63.60
N GLN A 413 15.47 -3.64 64.16
CA GLN A 413 13.99 -3.76 64.28
C GLN A 413 13.41 -2.95 65.47
N PRO A 414 12.07 -2.92 65.75
CA PRO A 414 10.86 -2.98 64.88
C PRO A 414 9.70 -2.00 65.29
N GLN A 415 8.59 -2.06 64.53
CA GLN A 415 7.19 -1.66 64.90
C GLN A 415 6.82 -0.15 65.04
N PRO A 416 5.52 0.25 65.00
CA PRO A 416 4.29 -0.57 65.09
C PRO A 416 3.29 -0.49 63.91
N THR A 417 2.31 -1.40 63.97
CA THR A 417 1.15 -1.54 63.08
C THR A 417 0.05 -0.51 63.39
N PHE A 418 -0.69 -0.06 62.36
CA PHE A 418 -1.99 0.58 62.52
C PHE A 418 -3.07 -0.19 61.75
N SER A 419 -4.12 -0.57 62.47
CA SER A 419 -5.34 -1.22 61.96
C SER A 419 -6.50 -0.21 61.91
N PRO A 420 -7.56 -0.44 61.10
CA PRO A 420 -8.61 0.56 60.89
C PRO A 420 -9.65 0.60 62.03
N PRO A 421 -10.30 1.76 62.28
CA PRO A 421 -11.43 1.90 63.20
C PRO A 421 -12.78 1.40 62.59
N PRO A 422 -13.82 1.16 63.41
CA PRO A 422 -14.77 0.07 63.16
C PRO A 422 -16.18 0.50 62.74
N ALA A 423 -16.98 -0.49 62.31
CA ALA A 423 -18.42 -0.41 62.20
C ALA A 423 -19.12 -0.86 63.50
N GLN A 424 -20.33 -0.35 63.76
CA GLN A 424 -21.27 -0.89 64.76
C GLN A 424 -22.63 -1.21 64.13
N ALA A 425 -23.29 -2.24 64.67
CA ALA A 425 -24.61 -2.74 64.26
C ALA A 425 -25.74 -2.03 65.04
N GLN A 426 -27.04 -2.34 65.00
CA GLN A 426 -27.90 -3.51 64.66
C GLN A 426 -29.38 -2.95 64.60
N PRO A 427 -30.51 -3.71 64.50
CA PRO A 427 -30.74 -5.13 64.18
C PRO A 427 -31.83 -5.41 63.10
N GLY A 428 -32.00 -6.70 62.73
CA GLY A 428 -33.15 -7.24 61.96
C GLY A 428 -34.32 -7.69 62.87
N PRO A 429 -35.30 -8.54 62.44
CA PRO A 429 -35.06 -9.75 61.60
C PRO A 429 -36.18 -10.17 60.58
N SER A 430 -35.91 -11.28 59.85
CA SER A 430 -36.88 -12.20 59.16
C SER A 430 -37.61 -11.69 57.91
N GLU A 431 -37.97 -12.46 56.87
CA GLU A 431 -37.75 -13.87 56.46
C GLU A 431 -37.21 -13.92 55.00
N GLY A 432 -36.59 -15.01 54.52
CA GLY A 432 -37.34 -16.07 53.79
C GLY A 432 -37.19 -15.99 52.27
N GLY A 433 -36.08 -16.50 51.71
CA GLY A 433 -35.76 -16.33 50.27
C GLY A 433 -36.41 -17.34 49.31
N LYS A 434 -36.26 -17.11 47.99
CA LYS A 434 -36.44 -18.12 46.91
C LYS A 434 -35.64 -17.77 45.64
N LYS A 435 -35.38 -18.78 44.80
CA LYS A 435 -34.36 -18.77 43.73
C LYS A 435 -34.95 -18.66 42.31
N ARG A 436 -34.12 -18.15 41.39
CA ARG A 436 -33.93 -18.51 39.96
C ARG A 436 -35.11 -19.05 39.12
N HIS A 437 -35.36 -18.42 37.98
CA HIS A 437 -35.21 -18.87 36.57
C HIS A 437 -36.02 -17.86 35.71
N GLY A 438 -35.62 -17.44 34.51
CA GLY A 438 -35.33 -18.25 33.33
C GLY A 438 -36.58 -18.24 32.44
N LEU A 439 -36.64 -17.36 31.44
CA LEU A 439 -37.81 -17.19 30.57
C LEU A 439 -37.43 -17.28 29.09
N GLY A 440 -37.90 -18.36 28.46
CA GLY A 440 -37.99 -18.50 27.02
C GLY A 440 -39.23 -19.33 26.68
N GLY A 441 -40.09 -18.78 25.82
CA GLY A 441 -41.11 -19.48 25.03
C GLY A 441 -42.22 -20.27 25.73
N LEU A 442 -43.47 -19.83 25.60
CA LEU A 442 -44.48 -20.60 24.84
C LEU A 442 -45.73 -19.76 24.53
N LEU A 443 -46.17 -19.80 23.27
CA LEU A 443 -47.59 -19.96 22.89
C LEU A 443 -47.66 -20.35 21.41
N GLN A 444 -48.33 -21.47 21.14
CA GLN A 444 -48.36 -22.14 19.84
C GLN A 444 -49.78 -22.68 19.58
N GLY A 445 -50.24 -22.58 18.33
CA GLY A 445 -51.53 -23.08 17.84
C GLY A 445 -51.95 -22.29 16.60
N ALA A 446 -51.66 -22.79 15.38
CA ALA A 446 -52.56 -23.60 14.54
C ALA A 446 -53.72 -22.76 13.93
N ALA A 447 -54.05 -22.80 12.63
CA ALA A 447 -53.73 -23.77 11.57
C ALA A 447 -53.63 -23.06 10.16
N PRO A 448 -53.43 -23.77 9.03
CA PRO A 448 -52.91 -23.18 7.78
C PRO A 448 -53.98 -22.77 6.75
N TYR A 449 -53.62 -21.94 5.75
CA TYR A 449 -53.92 -22.07 4.30
C TYR A 449 -53.38 -20.85 3.51
N ALA A 450 -53.32 -20.97 2.18
CA ALA A 450 -53.02 -19.95 1.16
C ALA A 450 -51.54 -19.54 0.93
N GLY A 451 -51.18 -19.45 -0.36
CA GLY A 451 -49.83 -19.18 -0.87
C GLY A 451 -49.60 -17.73 -1.35
N PRO A 452 -48.59 -17.50 -2.20
CA PRO A 452 -47.93 -16.20 -2.33
C PRO A 452 -48.58 -15.26 -3.36
N ALA A 453 -48.47 -13.94 -3.10
CA ALA A 453 -48.74 -12.88 -4.08
C ALA A 453 -47.48 -12.05 -4.36
N ALA A 454 -47.22 -11.82 -5.64
CA ALA A 454 -46.01 -11.24 -6.20
C ALA A 454 -45.74 -9.77 -5.81
N ALA A 455 -44.46 -9.39 -5.80
CA ALA A 455 -44.02 -8.04 -6.13
C ALA A 455 -42.70 -8.14 -6.93
N SER A 456 -42.76 -7.84 -8.23
CA SER A 456 -41.63 -7.91 -9.16
C SER A 456 -41.08 -6.52 -9.49
N VAL A 457 -39.75 -6.45 -9.58
CA VAL A 457 -38.91 -5.55 -10.41
C VAL A 457 -39.27 -4.05 -10.55
N SER A 458 -38.28 -3.20 -10.25
CA SER A 458 -37.49 -2.43 -11.23
C SER A 458 -37.01 -1.10 -10.64
N GLY A 459 -35.77 -0.71 -10.96
CA GLY A 459 -35.21 0.57 -10.55
C GLY A 459 -35.33 1.60 -11.67
N PHE A 460 -35.43 2.89 -11.31
CA PHE A 460 -35.14 4.00 -12.22
C PHE A 460 -34.52 5.16 -11.44
N PHE A 461 -33.32 5.59 -11.87
CA PHE A 461 -32.71 6.82 -11.39
C PHE A 461 -33.37 8.02 -12.10
N SER A 462 -33.67 9.10 -11.37
CA SER A 462 -33.82 10.43 -11.98
C SER A 462 -33.62 11.58 -11.00
N SER A 463 -32.65 12.42 -11.37
CA SER A 463 -32.43 13.81 -10.99
C SER A 463 -33.65 14.55 -10.41
N ARG A 464 -33.58 14.95 -9.14
CA ARG A 464 -34.50 15.96 -8.55
C ARG A 464 -33.97 16.73 -7.34
N LYS A 465 -32.69 16.61 -6.96
CA LYS A 465 -32.16 17.17 -5.70
C LYS A 465 -31.30 18.43 -5.83
N ASP A 466 -30.89 18.81 -7.04
CA ASP A 466 -30.04 20.00 -7.27
C ASP A 466 -30.80 21.28 -7.67
N GLU A 467 -32.04 21.16 -8.16
CA GLU A 467 -32.81 22.34 -8.58
C GLU A 467 -33.26 23.20 -7.37
N ASP A 468 -33.62 22.56 -6.25
CA ASP A 468 -34.06 23.23 -5.01
C ASP A 468 -32.95 23.99 -4.29
N LYS A 469 -31.67 23.65 -4.54
CA LYS A 469 -30.54 24.41 -3.97
C LYS A 469 -30.27 25.70 -4.72
N ARG A 470 -30.41 25.72 -6.05
CA ARG A 470 -30.19 26.94 -6.86
C ARG A 470 -31.24 28.03 -6.57
N LYS A 471 -32.51 27.64 -6.37
CA LYS A 471 -33.61 28.58 -6.07
C LYS A 471 -33.53 29.25 -4.68
N LYS A 472 -32.70 28.74 -3.76
CA LYS A 472 -32.49 29.34 -2.41
C LYS A 472 -31.36 30.37 -2.35
N VAL A 473 -30.49 30.47 -3.35
CA VAL A 473 -29.33 31.38 -3.33
C VAL A 473 -29.64 32.75 -3.95
N GLN A 474 -30.57 32.84 -4.91
CA GLN A 474 -30.89 34.12 -5.58
C GLN A 474 -31.77 35.10 -4.77
N LYS A 475 -32.25 34.73 -3.58
CA LYS A 475 -33.17 35.59 -2.78
C LYS A 475 -32.50 36.45 -1.70
N LYS A 476 -31.18 36.65 -1.78
CA LYS A 476 -30.38 37.39 -0.77
C LYS A 476 -29.48 38.52 -1.32
N ARG A 477 -29.72 39.01 -2.55
CA ARG A 477 -28.93 40.12 -3.12
C ARG A 477 -29.83 41.14 -3.85
N SER A 478 -30.59 41.93 -3.08
CA SER A 478 -31.35 43.09 -3.57
C SER A 478 -31.93 43.90 -2.38
N VAL A 479 -31.09 44.66 -1.66
CA VAL A 479 -31.49 45.93 -1.01
C VAL A 479 -30.23 46.78 -0.75
N HIS A 480 -30.09 47.90 -1.47
CA HIS A 480 -29.64 49.24 -1.02
C HIS A 480 -28.95 50.02 -2.15
N PHE A 481 -29.56 51.18 -2.45
CA PHE A 481 -29.12 52.32 -3.28
C PHE A 481 -28.57 52.03 -4.68
#